data_AF-A0A0A0CVW4-F1
#
_entry.id   AF-A0A0A0CVW4-F1
#
_cell.length_a   1.000
_cell.length_b   1.000
_cell.length_c   1.000
_cell.angle_alpha   90.00
_cell.angle_beta   90.00
_cell.angle_gamma   90.00
#
_symmetry.space_group_name_H-M   'P 1'
#
loop_
_entity.id
_entity.type
_entity.pdbx_description
1 polymer ?
#
loop_
_entity_poly.entity_id
_entity_poly.type
_entity_poly.pdbx_seq_one_letter_code
_entity_poly.pdbx_strand_id
1 'polypeptide(L)' 'TMVVRDGPDGDVYLPALYPPELLPADTVVADPLRLGRATEWTEASPVRGIGQRVYMVGEEAVPVLQLATLDFE' A
#
# COMPACT_ATOMS: atom_id res chain seq x y z
N THR A 1 -3.86 -14.19 -11.32
CA THR A 1 -3.94 -15.11 -10.17
C THR A 1 -2.79 -14.86 -9.24
N MET A 2 -3.06 -14.75 -7.94
CA MET A 2 -2.06 -14.71 -6.89
C MET A 2 -1.74 -16.15 -6.46
N VAL A 3 -0.47 -16.43 -6.23
CA VAL A 3 0.02 -17.69 -5.66
C VAL A 3 0.85 -17.35 -4.43
N VAL A 4 0.65 -18.11 -3.35
CA VAL A 4 1.49 -18.06 -2.16
C VAL A 4 2.09 -19.44 -1.93
N ARG A 5 3.29 -19.49 -1.36
CA ARG A 5 3.99 -20.76 -1.08
C ARG A 5 3.09 -21.66 -0.22
N ASP A 6 2.93 -22.91 -0.64
CA ASP A 6 2.09 -23.92 -0.01
C ASP A 6 0.60 -23.54 0.12
N GLY A 7 0.14 -22.57 -0.66
CA GLY A 7 -1.25 -22.14 -0.71
C GLY A 7 -1.93 -22.42 -2.05
N PRO A 8 -3.27 -22.25 -2.10
CA PRO A 8 -4.02 -22.38 -3.34
C PRO A 8 -3.83 -21.16 -4.23
N ASP A 9 -3.91 -21.42 -5.54
CA ASP A 9 -4.01 -20.39 -6.56
C ASP A 9 -5.38 -19.72 -6.48
N GLY A 10 -5.43 -18.40 -6.57
CA GLY A 10 -6.72 -17.69 -6.56
C GLY A 10 -6.65 -16.25 -7.04
N ASP A 11 -7.81 -15.71 -7.39
CA ASP A 11 -7.98 -14.28 -7.60
C ASP A 11 -8.34 -13.61 -6.28
N VAL A 12 -7.59 -12.57 -5.93
CA VAL A 12 -7.74 -11.86 -4.65
C VAL A 12 -7.86 -10.37 -4.89
N TYR A 13 -8.46 -9.68 -3.91
CA TYR A 13 -8.43 -8.23 -3.83
C TYR A 13 -7.35 -7.82 -2.83
N LEU A 14 -6.31 -7.14 -3.33
CA LEU A 14 -5.32 -6.48 -2.48
C LEU A 14 -5.79 -5.05 -2.23
N PRO A 15 -5.78 -4.56 -0.98
CA PRO A 15 -6.11 -3.18 -0.74
C PRO A 15 -5.02 -2.29 -1.36
N ALA A 16 -5.44 -1.25 -2.08
CA ALA A 16 -4.51 -0.32 -2.75
C ALA A 16 -4.00 0.79 -1.81
N LEU A 17 -4.67 1.00 -0.67
CA LEU A 17 -4.39 2.12 0.24
C LEU A 17 -3.93 1.63 1.61
N TYR A 18 -3.00 2.36 2.24
CA TYR A 18 -2.75 2.18 3.67
C TYR A 18 -4.05 2.38 4.47
N PRO A 19 -4.28 1.60 5.53
CA PRO A 19 -5.52 1.61 6.29
C PRO A 19 -5.68 2.94 7.06
N PRO A 20 -6.62 3.82 6.67
CA PRO A 20 -6.82 5.11 7.34
C PRO A 20 -7.28 4.95 8.80
N GLU A 21 -7.91 3.84 9.15
CA GLU A 21 -8.36 3.52 10.51
C GLU A 21 -7.23 3.34 11.53
N LEU A 22 -5.97 3.21 11.07
CA LEU A 22 -4.81 3.14 11.95
C LEU A 22 -4.20 4.52 12.27
N LEU A 23 -4.77 5.59 11.71
CA LEU A 23 -4.41 6.97 12.04
C LEU A 23 -5.16 7.44 13.30
N PRO A 24 -4.64 8.44 14.02
CA PRO A 24 -5.38 9.10 15.09
C PRO A 24 -6.78 9.54 14.61
N ALA A 25 -7.81 9.36 15.45
CA ALA A 25 -9.21 9.52 15.05
C ALA A 25 -9.58 10.93 14.55
N ASP A 26 -8.79 11.93 14.91
CA ASP A 26 -8.91 13.33 14.52
C ASP A 26 -8.10 13.68 13.25
N THR A 27 -7.40 12.71 12.66
CA THR A 27 -6.60 12.92 11.45
C THR A 27 -7.52 13.13 10.24
N VAL A 28 -7.47 14.33 9.67
CA VAL A 28 -8.17 14.64 8.43
C VAL A 28 -7.33 14.13 7.25
N VAL A 29 -7.84 13.11 6.55
CA VAL A 29 -7.18 12.57 5.35
C VAL A 29 -7.71 13.30 4.11
N ALA A 30 -6.82 14.00 3.41
CA ALA A 30 -7.17 14.72 2.18
C ALA A 30 -7.67 13.78 1.07
N ASP A 31 -8.59 14.28 0.22
CA ASP A 31 -9.20 13.48 -0.86
C ASP A 31 -8.19 12.81 -1.81
N PRO A 32 -7.08 13.45 -2.24
CA PRO A 32 -6.09 12.78 -3.08
C PRO A 32 -5.54 11.49 -2.45
N LEU A 33 -5.35 11.45 -1.13
CA LEU A 33 -4.87 10.27 -0.40
C LEU A 33 -5.98 9.21 -0.36
N ARG A 34 -7.22 9.59 -0.05
CA ARG A 34 -8.38 8.67 -0.01
C ARG A 34 -8.69 8.05 -1.38
N LEU A 35 -8.40 8.76 -2.46
CA LEU A 35 -8.60 8.31 -3.83
C LEU A 35 -7.39 7.55 -4.39
N GLY A 36 -6.33 7.35 -3.60
CA GLY A 36 -5.11 6.67 -4.05
C GLY A 36 -4.31 7.44 -5.10
N ARG A 37 -4.50 8.75 -5.21
CA ARG A 37 -3.80 9.63 -6.16
C ARG A 37 -2.51 10.24 -5.59
N ALA A 38 -2.26 10.02 -4.31
CA ALA A 38 -1.06 10.47 -3.61
C ALA A 38 -0.68 9.48 -2.49
N THR A 39 0.56 9.59 -2.02
CA THR A 39 1.07 8.91 -0.84
C THR A 39 1.78 9.94 0.04
N GLU A 40 1.45 9.94 1.33
CA GLU A 40 2.12 10.74 2.36
C GLU A 40 2.61 9.85 3.49
N TRP A 41 3.48 10.39 4.34
CA TRP A 41 4.12 9.68 5.43
C TRP A 41 3.95 10.46 6.74
N THR A 42 3.68 9.75 7.84
CA THR A 42 3.68 10.37 9.16
C THR A 42 5.10 10.73 9.59
N GLU A 43 5.26 11.85 10.30
CA GLU A 43 6.58 12.26 10.82
C GLU A 43 7.01 11.47 12.07
N ALA A 44 6.04 10.93 12.83
CA ALA A 44 6.31 10.17 14.05
C ALA A 44 6.86 8.76 13.75
N SER A 45 7.68 8.25 14.67
CA SER A 45 8.17 6.87 14.62
C SER A 45 7.18 5.88 15.28
N PRO A 46 6.88 4.73 14.66
CA PRO A 46 7.31 4.32 13.33
C PRO A 46 6.61 5.13 12.24
N VAL A 47 7.33 5.44 11.16
CA VAL A 47 6.78 6.12 9.98
C VAL A 47 5.73 5.23 9.32
N ARG A 48 4.52 5.77 9.10
CA ARG A 48 3.39 5.09 8.47
C ARG A 48 2.98 5.81 7.19
N GLY A 49 2.55 5.05 6.20
CA GLY A 49 2.02 5.60 4.96
C GLY A 49 0.54 5.99 5.09
N ILE A 50 0.14 6.98 4.30
CA ILE A 50 -1.23 7.46 4.14
C ILE A 50 -1.52 7.53 2.63
N GLY A 51 -2.69 7.05 2.19
CA GLY A 51 -3.04 7.01 0.77
C GLY A 51 -2.52 5.76 0.06
N GLN A 52 -2.04 5.89 -1.18
CA GLN A 52 -1.64 4.74 -2.01
C GLN A 52 -0.47 3.96 -1.39
N ARG A 53 -0.54 2.62 -1.35
CA ARG A 53 0.58 1.77 -0.93
C ARG A 53 1.77 1.94 -1.88
N VAL A 54 2.96 2.03 -1.29
CA VAL A 54 4.24 2.04 -2.01
C VAL A 54 5.10 0.90 -1.46
N TYR A 55 5.66 0.11 -2.36
CA TYR A 55 6.61 -0.95 -2.03
C TYR A 55 8.03 -0.47 -2.36
N MET A 56 8.99 -0.86 -1.52
CA MET A 56 10.40 -0.71 -1.86
C MET A 56 10.87 -1.98 -2.57
N VAL A 57 11.17 -1.88 -3.86
CA VAL A 57 11.75 -2.96 -4.67
C VAL A 57 13.23 -2.66 -4.82
N GLY A 58 14.03 -3.24 -3.92
CA GLY A 58 15.42 -2.81 -3.75
C GLY A 58 15.45 -1.36 -3.24
N GLU A 59 16.01 -0.46 -4.04
CA GLU A 59 16.10 0.98 -3.73
C GLU A 59 14.98 1.80 -4.41
N GLU A 60 14.12 1.17 -5.22
CA GLU A 60 13.06 1.85 -5.96
C GLU A 60 11.73 1.85 -5.20
N ALA A 61 11.08 3.01 -5.14
CA ALA A 61 9.74 3.16 -4.61
C ALA A 61 8.71 2.91 -5.72
N VAL A 62 8.01 1.78 -5.66
CA VAL A 62 7.02 1.36 -6.65
C VAL A 62 5.59 1.53 -6.09
N PRO A 63 4.77 2.44 -6.64
CA PRO A 63 3.37 2.57 -6.26
C PRO A 63 2.56 1.32 -6.64
N VAL A 64 1.68 0.84 -5.76
CA VAL A 64 0.93 -0.41 -5.99
C VAL A 64 0.10 -0.41 -7.28
N LEU A 65 -0.39 0.75 -7.73
CA LEU A 65 -1.16 0.83 -8.99
C LEU A 65 -0.28 0.79 -10.24
N GLN A 66 1.04 0.83 -10.08
CA GLN A 66 2.03 0.63 -11.14
C GLN A 66 2.68 -0.76 -11.07
N LEU A 67 2.47 -1.51 -9.98
CA LEU A 67 2.96 -2.87 -9.84
C LEU A 67 2.14 -3.82 -10.73
N ALA A 68 2.80 -4.42 -11.73
CA ALA A 68 2.16 -5.36 -12.65
C ALA A 68 2.26 -6.82 -12.18
N THR A 69 3.49 -7.29 -12.00
CA THR A 69 3.79 -8.67 -11.59
C THR A 69 4.90 -8.66 -10.55
N LEU A 70 4.80 -9.54 -9.55
CA LEU A 70 5.82 -9.76 -8.53
C LEU A 70 6.08 -11.26 -8.41
N ASP A 71 7.31 -11.66 -8.70
CA ASP A 71 7.77 -13.04 -8.61
C ASP A 71 8.91 -13.14 -7.58
N PHE A 72 9.00 -14.28 -6.91
CA PHE A 72 10.05 -14.57 -5.94
C PHE A 72 10.84 -15.80 -6.43
N GLU A 73 12.15 -15.79 -6.22
CA GLU A 73 13.03 -16.96 -6.47
C GLU A 73 12.85 -18.06 -5.41
#